data_AF-A0A7J2VSR6-F1
#
_entry.id   AF-A0A7J2VSR6-F1
#
_cell.length_a   1.000
_cell.length_b   1.000
_cell.length_c   1.000
_cell.angle_alpha   90.00
_cell.angle_beta   90.00
_cell.angle_gamma   90.00
#
_symmetry.space_group_name_H-M   'P 1'
#
loop_
_entity.id
_entity.type
_entity.pdbx_description
1 polymer ?
#
loop_
_entity_poly.entity_id
_entity_poly.type
_entity_poly.pdbx_seq_one_letter_code
_entity_poly.pdbx_strand_id
1 'polypeptide(L)'
;MFSWLKKIFRSRAKKESKNIKVVKKTKRSSKPKLKPRIKLKRKKRVERRVLLVSDLMTRNIIPVYSTQSLDEVAKLFIEKNISGAPVLDKNLFVGEISKTDILQIVEKQELSQLTREDFEKLKKIMVYEVMKKPICIVESETVEKAKKMMDKFKIRRLLVIDKKKRLVGIITRTDLLKGESKEKIKEKIYTKIDDMLKMLENESLDISTISKRLNVPENLVEEWAKILEESGLIE
;
A
#
# COMPACT_ATOMS: atom_id res chain seq x y z
N MET A 1 -29.97 -19.15 -50.98
CA MET A 1 -30.72 -19.41 -52.24
C MET A 1 -32.16 -19.03 -51.99
N PHE A 2 -32.50 -17.76 -52.26
CA PHE A 2 -32.94 -17.24 -53.55
C PHE A 2 -34.46 -17.38 -53.73
N SER A 3 -35.07 -16.21 -53.97
CA SER A 3 -36.11 -16.05 -54.98
C SER A 3 -37.51 -16.58 -54.65
N TRP A 4 -38.22 -15.88 -53.76
CA TRP A 4 -39.70 -15.91 -53.79
C TRP A 4 -40.44 -14.59 -53.47
N LEU A 5 -39.76 -13.51 -53.08
CA LEU A 5 -40.42 -12.23 -52.72
C LEU A 5 -40.38 -11.13 -53.81
N LYS A 6 -40.12 -11.48 -55.08
CA LYS A 6 -40.00 -10.51 -56.20
C LYS A 6 -41.23 -10.41 -57.11
N LYS A 7 -42.39 -10.98 -56.75
CA LYS A 7 -43.52 -11.14 -57.68
C LYS A 7 -44.91 -10.67 -57.20
N ILE A 8 -45.01 -9.73 -56.25
CA ILE A 8 -46.35 -9.22 -55.84
C ILE A 8 -46.58 -7.71 -56.08
N PHE A 9 -45.59 -6.85 -56.30
CA PHE A 9 -45.90 -5.45 -56.64
C PHE A 9 -44.94 -4.84 -57.66
N ARG A 10 -45.21 -5.11 -58.94
CA ARG A 10 -44.93 -4.18 -60.04
C ARG A 10 -46.13 -4.13 -60.96
N SER A 11 -46.48 -2.90 -61.34
CA SER A 11 -47.41 -2.53 -62.41
C SER A 11 -48.88 -2.35 -62.04
N ARG A 12 -49.16 -1.16 -61.50
CA ARG A 12 -50.24 -0.33 -62.07
C ARG A 12 -49.79 1.12 -62.09
N ALA A 13 -49.21 1.50 -63.22
CA ALA A 13 -48.88 2.87 -63.56
C ALA A 13 -50.06 3.51 -64.30
N LYS A 14 -50.47 4.72 -63.88
CA LYS A 14 -50.76 5.93 -64.69
C LYS A 14 -51.90 6.79 -64.07
N LYS A 15 -51.61 8.10 -64.02
CA LYS A 15 -52.52 9.28 -64.00
C LYS A 15 -53.39 9.41 -62.73
N GLU A 16 -53.41 10.50 -61.97
CA GLU A 16 -53.62 11.90 -62.35
C GLU A 16 -53.22 12.89 -61.21
N SER A 17 -52.46 13.92 -61.57
CA SER A 17 -52.48 15.34 -61.13
C SER A 17 -53.03 15.77 -59.74
N LYS A 18 -52.18 16.37 -58.89
CA LYS A 18 -52.09 17.84 -58.61
C LYS A 18 -51.26 18.16 -57.36
N ASN A 19 -50.38 19.15 -57.53
CA ASN A 19 -49.50 19.87 -56.61
C ASN A 19 -49.77 19.80 -55.08
N ILE A 20 -48.79 19.30 -54.33
CA ILE A 20 -48.51 19.73 -52.95
C ILE A 20 -46.99 19.91 -52.78
N LYS A 21 -46.58 21.11 -52.33
CA LYS A 21 -45.19 21.54 -52.13
C LYS A 21 -44.43 20.56 -51.23
N VAL A 22 -43.33 20.00 -51.73
CA VAL A 22 -42.38 19.21 -50.93
C VAL A 22 -41.43 20.17 -50.20
N VAL A 23 -41.66 20.33 -48.89
CA VAL A 23 -40.68 20.91 -47.96
C VAL A 23 -39.51 19.93 -47.82
N LYS A 24 -38.29 20.38 -48.10
CA LYS A 24 -37.05 19.61 -47.87
C LYS A 24 -36.95 19.25 -46.38
N LYS A 25 -37.15 17.97 -46.03
CA LYS A 25 -36.83 17.46 -44.69
C LYS A 25 -35.32 17.30 -44.56
N THR A 26 -34.78 18.10 -43.66
CA THR A 26 -33.39 18.18 -43.18
C THR A 26 -32.90 16.85 -42.59
N LYS A 27 -31.57 16.64 -42.68
CA LYS A 27 -30.83 15.47 -42.19
C LYS A 27 -31.23 15.11 -40.75
N ARG A 28 -31.57 13.83 -40.51
CA ARG A 28 -31.77 13.26 -39.17
C ARG A 28 -30.46 13.39 -38.38
N SER A 29 -30.50 14.13 -37.28
CA SER A 29 -29.47 14.13 -36.25
C SER A 29 -29.36 12.74 -35.63
N SER A 30 -28.13 12.23 -35.53
CA SER A 30 -27.81 11.00 -34.83
C SER A 30 -28.19 11.13 -33.35
N LYS A 31 -29.02 10.21 -32.84
CA LYS A 31 -29.30 10.13 -31.39
C LYS A 31 -27.96 10.02 -30.62
N PRO A 32 -27.74 10.79 -29.56
CA PRO A 32 -26.53 10.66 -28.75
C PRO A 32 -26.45 9.22 -28.20
N LYS A 33 -25.29 8.58 -28.34
CA LYS A 33 -25.03 7.27 -27.73
C LYS A 33 -25.21 7.41 -26.22
N LEU A 34 -26.17 6.69 -25.66
CA LEU A 34 -26.37 6.63 -24.21
C LEU A 34 -25.07 6.11 -23.57
N LYS A 35 -24.60 6.78 -22.52
CA LYS A 35 -23.42 6.34 -21.77
C LYS A 35 -23.72 4.98 -21.11
N PRO A 36 -22.77 4.04 -21.08
CA PRO A 36 -22.92 2.80 -20.33
C PRO A 36 -23.21 3.09 -18.85
N ARG A 37 -24.09 2.29 -18.24
CA ARG A 37 -24.55 2.45 -16.86
C ARG A 37 -24.24 1.19 -16.07
N ILE A 38 -23.63 1.37 -14.91
CA ILE A 38 -23.22 0.29 -14.01
C ILE A 38 -24.42 -0.15 -13.15
N LYS A 39 -24.56 -1.45 -12.84
CA LYS A 39 -25.60 -2.00 -11.93
C LYS A 39 -25.02 -2.98 -10.90
N LEU A 40 -25.54 -3.02 -9.67
CA LEU A 40 -25.09 -4.00 -8.65
C LEU A 40 -25.66 -5.42 -8.83
N LYS A 41 -24.81 -6.43 -8.58
CA LYS A 41 -25.17 -7.82 -8.29
C LYS A 41 -25.06 -8.10 -6.79
N ARG A 42 -25.94 -8.96 -6.24
CA ARG A 42 -26.07 -9.23 -4.78
C ARG A 42 -24.73 -9.62 -4.11
N LYS A 43 -24.46 -9.00 -2.93
CA LYS A 43 -23.18 -8.88 -2.20
C LYS A 43 -22.47 -10.20 -1.81
N LYS A 44 -21.13 -10.21 -1.95
CA LYS A 44 -20.17 -10.86 -1.03
C LYS A 44 -19.45 -9.79 -0.21
N ARG A 45 -19.26 -10.01 1.09
CA ARG A 45 -18.67 -9.06 2.05
C ARG A 45 -17.14 -9.08 1.94
N VAL A 46 -16.49 -7.92 1.88
CA VAL A 46 -15.02 -7.80 1.86
C VAL A 46 -14.50 -7.79 3.31
N GLU A 47 -13.68 -8.75 3.71
CA GLU A 47 -13.06 -8.79 5.04
C GLU A 47 -11.80 -7.91 5.12
N ARG A 48 -11.70 -7.11 6.19
CA ARG A 48 -10.49 -6.31 6.49
C ARG A 48 -9.38 -7.22 7.00
N ARG A 49 -8.20 -7.17 6.36
CA ARG A 49 -7.03 -7.97 6.74
C ARG A 49 -6.20 -7.24 7.80
N VAL A 50 -5.88 -7.92 8.90
CA VAL A 50 -4.96 -7.42 9.93
C VAL A 50 -3.52 -7.46 9.41
N LEU A 51 -2.77 -6.36 9.52
CA LEU A 51 -1.34 -6.31 9.18
C LEU A 51 -0.48 -6.93 10.27
N LEU A 52 0.44 -7.80 9.86
CA LEU A 52 1.41 -8.48 10.69
C LEU A 52 2.77 -7.79 10.64
N VAL A 53 3.61 -8.03 11.65
CA VAL A 53 5.00 -7.56 11.70
C VAL A 53 5.79 -8.06 10.49
N SER A 54 5.60 -9.32 10.11
CA SER A 54 6.22 -9.93 8.93
C SER A 54 5.88 -9.24 7.61
N ASP A 55 4.76 -8.51 7.53
CA ASP A 55 4.38 -7.75 6.33
C ASP A 55 5.22 -6.49 6.12
N LEU A 56 5.85 -5.97 7.19
CA LEU A 56 6.54 -4.66 7.19
C LEU A 56 8.02 -4.74 7.61
N MET A 57 8.46 -5.83 8.24
CA MET A 57 9.82 -5.94 8.75
C MET A 57 10.89 -5.96 7.63
N THR A 58 12.07 -5.47 7.97
CA THR A 58 13.28 -5.61 7.13
C THR A 58 14.00 -6.90 7.48
N ARG A 59 14.24 -7.75 6.48
CA ARG A 59 14.89 -9.07 6.65
C ARG A 59 16.42 -9.03 6.51
N ASN A 60 16.95 -8.10 5.72
CA ASN A 60 18.39 -7.97 5.54
C ASN A 60 18.98 -7.19 6.72
N ILE A 61 19.39 -7.93 7.74
CA ILE A 61 19.92 -7.38 8.98
C ILE A 61 21.44 -7.34 8.85
N ILE A 62 22.03 -6.21 9.20
CA ILE A 62 23.48 -6.10 9.39
C ILE A 62 23.72 -6.22 10.90
N PRO A 63 24.16 -7.40 11.39
CA PRO A 63 24.50 -7.56 12.79
C PRO A 63 25.85 -6.93 13.11
N VAL A 64 26.07 -6.69 14.39
CA VAL A 64 27.41 -6.47 14.97
C VAL A 64 27.70 -7.58 15.96
N TYR A 65 28.96 -7.77 16.33
CA TYR A 65 29.38 -8.81 17.25
C TYR A 65 29.70 -8.24 18.62
N SER A 66 29.43 -9.01 19.66
CA SER A 66 29.68 -8.66 21.06
C SER A 66 31.15 -8.31 21.32
N THR A 67 32.06 -8.96 20.59
CA THR A 67 33.51 -8.78 20.67
C THR A 67 34.07 -7.66 19.78
N GLN A 68 33.23 -6.96 19.02
CA GLN A 68 33.68 -5.77 18.30
C GLN A 68 33.89 -4.61 19.25
N SER A 69 34.77 -3.71 18.87
CA SER A 69 34.96 -2.43 19.53
C SER A 69 33.88 -1.43 19.11
N LEU A 70 33.62 -0.40 19.93
CA LEU A 70 32.65 0.62 19.57
C LEU A 70 33.10 1.51 18.41
N ASP A 71 34.40 1.64 18.16
CA ASP A 71 34.92 2.44 17.05
C ASP A 71 34.61 1.77 15.69
N GLU A 72 34.73 0.44 15.62
CA GLU A 72 34.33 -0.36 14.46
C GLU A 72 32.83 -0.22 14.19
N VAL A 73 32.00 -0.31 15.24
CA VAL A 73 30.54 -0.16 15.11
C VAL A 73 30.16 1.26 14.70
N ALA A 74 30.82 2.28 15.25
CA ALA A 74 30.60 3.67 14.87
C ALA A 74 30.90 3.89 13.37
N LYS A 75 32.02 3.37 12.88
CA LYS A 75 32.40 3.43 11.46
C LYS A 75 31.37 2.72 10.58
N LEU A 76 30.94 1.52 10.97
CA LEU A 76 29.90 0.76 10.27
C LEU A 76 28.59 1.56 10.17
N PHE A 77 28.16 2.19 11.27
CA PHE A 77 26.94 2.99 11.30
C PHE A 77 27.01 4.20 10.39
N ILE A 78 28.18 4.86 10.31
CA ILE A 78 28.42 5.96 9.36
C ILE A 78 28.37 5.43 7.92
N GLU A 79 29.17 4.40 7.61
CA GLU A 79 29.34 3.89 6.25
C GLU A 79 28.02 3.36 5.67
N LYS A 80 27.24 2.63 6.47
CA LYS A 80 25.99 2.01 6.03
C LYS A 80 24.76 2.86 6.33
N ASN A 81 24.93 4.04 6.92
CA ASN A 81 23.85 4.91 7.38
C ASN A 81 22.81 4.18 8.26
N ILE A 82 23.32 3.45 9.26
CA ILE A 82 22.53 2.62 10.19
C ILE A 82 22.42 3.32 11.54
N SER A 83 21.23 3.30 12.14
CA SER A 83 20.98 3.93 13.45
C SER A 83 21.11 2.98 14.65
N GLY A 84 21.22 1.68 14.38
CA GLY A 84 21.40 0.62 15.37
C GLY A 84 21.36 -0.76 14.74
N ALA A 85 21.93 -1.73 15.44
CA ALA A 85 22.09 -3.09 14.97
C ALA A 85 21.83 -4.10 16.11
N PRO A 86 21.35 -5.30 15.78
CA PRO A 86 21.37 -6.42 16.71
C PRO A 86 22.82 -6.86 16.97
N VAL A 87 23.08 -7.27 18.20
CA VAL A 87 24.35 -7.80 18.66
C VAL A 87 24.28 -9.32 18.69
N LEU A 88 25.23 -9.96 18.03
CA LEU A 88 25.44 -11.39 18.05
C LEU A 88 26.66 -11.75 18.90
N ASP A 89 26.55 -12.82 19.67
CA ASP A 89 27.71 -13.57 20.17
C ASP A 89 27.76 -14.89 19.40
N LYS A 90 28.76 -15.02 18.52
CA LYS A 90 28.82 -16.09 17.51
C LYS A 90 27.55 -16.10 16.65
N ASN A 91 26.68 -17.09 16.85
CA ASN A 91 25.39 -17.25 16.16
C ASN A 91 24.18 -16.95 17.05
N LEU A 92 24.43 -16.56 18.31
CA LEU A 92 23.38 -16.28 19.28
C LEU A 92 23.11 -14.79 19.32
N PHE A 93 21.84 -14.47 19.29
CA PHE A 93 21.38 -13.11 19.41
C PHE A 93 21.32 -12.69 20.88
N VAL A 94 22.13 -11.70 21.28
CA VAL A 94 22.40 -11.38 22.71
C VAL A 94 22.02 -9.96 23.13
N GLY A 95 21.87 -9.02 22.19
CA GLY A 95 21.63 -7.62 22.55
C GLY A 95 21.29 -6.73 21.38
N GLU A 96 21.08 -5.44 21.64
CA GLU A 96 21.03 -4.41 20.61
C GLU A 96 21.95 -3.25 20.98
N ILE A 97 22.49 -2.57 19.97
CA ILE A 97 23.27 -1.35 20.14
C ILE A 97 22.85 -0.31 19.11
N SER A 98 22.87 0.95 19.49
CA SER A 98 22.42 2.06 18.66
C SER A 98 23.38 3.23 18.67
N LYS A 99 23.27 4.12 17.66
CA LYS A 99 24.13 5.31 17.57
C LYS A 99 24.05 6.16 18.83
N THR A 100 22.88 6.22 19.48
CA THR A 100 22.69 6.98 20.72
C THR A 100 23.48 6.39 21.89
N ASP A 101 23.67 5.07 21.94
CA ASP A 101 24.45 4.43 23.00
C ASP A 101 25.95 4.80 22.85
N ILE A 102 26.44 4.85 21.61
CA ILE A 102 27.81 5.29 21.29
C ILE A 102 27.99 6.79 21.61
N LEU A 103 27.06 7.62 21.11
CA LEU A 103 27.13 9.08 21.24
C LEU A 103 27.07 9.57 22.69
N GLN A 104 26.39 8.85 23.58
CA GLN A 104 26.35 9.15 25.01
C GLN A 104 27.73 9.01 25.68
N ILE A 105 28.58 8.10 25.22
CA ILE A 105 29.91 7.85 25.81
C ILE A 105 30.91 8.97 25.49
N VAL A 106 30.75 9.58 24.31
CA VAL A 106 31.62 10.65 23.78
C VAL A 106 30.97 12.03 23.86
N GLU A 107 29.77 12.10 24.43
CA GLU A 107 29.00 13.34 24.63
C GLU A 107 28.82 14.16 23.34
N LYS A 108 28.51 13.46 22.22
CA LYS A 108 28.26 14.09 20.90
C LYS A 108 26.79 13.99 20.50
N GLN A 109 26.36 14.85 19.59
CA GLN A 109 25.00 14.78 19.04
C GLN A 109 24.92 13.95 17.77
N GLU A 110 25.98 13.92 16.96
CA GLU A 110 26.03 13.15 15.72
C GLU A 110 27.37 12.45 15.50
N LEU A 111 27.34 11.29 14.82
CA LEU A 111 28.54 10.47 14.58
C LEU A 111 29.56 11.18 13.67
N SER A 112 29.13 12.13 12.85
CA SER A 112 30.01 12.95 12.03
C SER A 112 30.85 13.95 12.84
N GLN A 113 30.52 14.16 14.12
CA GLN A 113 31.26 15.06 15.02
C GLN A 113 32.37 14.35 15.80
N LEU A 114 32.57 13.05 15.57
CA LEU A 114 33.59 12.26 16.25
C LEU A 114 34.99 12.73 15.84
N THR A 115 35.80 13.03 16.83
CA THR A 115 37.21 13.38 16.69
C THR A 115 38.10 12.14 16.72
N ARG A 116 39.39 12.29 16.42
CA ARG A 116 40.37 11.19 16.56
C ARG A 116 40.44 10.69 18.01
N GLU A 117 40.36 11.59 18.98
CA GLU A 117 40.37 11.24 20.40
C GLU A 117 39.13 10.41 20.79
N ASP A 118 37.95 10.77 20.26
CA ASP A 118 36.72 10.01 20.48
C ASP A 118 36.87 8.57 19.95
N PHE A 119 37.44 8.39 18.76
CA PHE A 119 37.68 7.05 18.20
C PHE A 119 38.69 6.25 19.03
N GLU A 120 39.77 6.86 19.54
CA GLU A 120 40.71 6.18 20.44
C GLU A 120 40.09 5.78 21.78
N LYS A 121 39.13 6.56 22.28
CA LYS A 121 38.32 6.20 23.45
C LYS A 121 37.42 5.01 23.16
N LEU A 122 36.66 5.07 22.06
CA LEU A 122 35.71 4.02 21.66
C LEU A 122 36.39 2.69 21.33
N LYS A 123 37.62 2.73 20.83
CA LYS A 123 38.43 1.54 20.51
C LYS A 123 38.73 0.64 21.72
N LYS A 124 38.68 1.21 22.93
CA LYS A 124 38.94 0.51 24.19
C LYS A 124 37.70 -0.12 24.80
N ILE A 125 36.52 0.11 24.22
CA ILE A 125 35.23 -0.33 24.76
C ILE A 125 34.64 -1.35 23.79
N MET A 126 34.24 -2.49 24.31
CA MET A 126 33.63 -3.57 23.56
C MET A 126 32.11 -3.42 23.55
N VAL A 127 31.47 -3.92 22.48
CA VAL A 127 30.01 -3.86 22.32
C VAL A 127 29.28 -4.50 23.49
N TYR A 128 29.76 -5.63 24.02
CA TYR A 128 29.09 -6.33 25.13
C TYR A 128 28.99 -5.49 26.41
N GLU A 129 29.86 -4.50 26.60
CA GLU A 129 29.90 -3.63 27.78
C GLU A 129 28.76 -2.59 27.77
N VAL A 130 28.25 -2.27 26.57
CA VAL A 130 27.34 -1.15 26.35
C VAL A 130 25.99 -1.61 25.78
N MET A 131 25.96 -2.76 25.12
CA MET A 131 24.74 -3.30 24.51
C MET A 131 23.60 -3.39 25.52
N LYS A 132 22.38 -3.17 25.03
CA LYS A 132 21.17 -3.30 25.83
C LYS A 132 20.53 -4.66 25.61
N LYS A 133 19.78 -5.11 26.62
CA LYS A 133 18.94 -6.31 26.48
C LYS A 133 17.95 -6.09 25.33
N PRO A 134 17.81 -7.08 24.45
CA PRO A 134 17.06 -6.87 23.26
C PRO A 134 15.57 -7.01 23.49
N ILE A 135 14.79 -6.15 22.86
CA ILE A 135 13.33 -6.22 22.90
C ILE A 135 12.83 -6.84 21.60
N CYS A 136 12.29 -8.05 21.71
CA CYS A 136 11.91 -8.88 20.57
C CYS A 136 10.39 -8.96 20.41
N ILE A 137 9.94 -9.13 19.17
CA ILE A 137 8.55 -9.41 18.80
C ILE A 137 8.52 -10.60 17.83
N VAL A 138 7.49 -11.44 17.93
CA VAL A 138 7.34 -12.58 17.01
C VAL A 138 6.80 -12.10 15.67
N GLU A 139 7.30 -12.64 14.55
CA GLU A 139 6.96 -12.19 13.19
C GLU A 139 5.45 -12.30 12.83
N SER A 140 4.72 -13.19 13.53
CA SER A 140 3.28 -13.39 13.36
C SER A 140 2.42 -12.45 14.21
N GLU A 141 3.03 -11.57 15.00
CA GLU A 141 2.31 -10.58 15.79
C GLU A 141 1.80 -9.42 14.95
N THR A 142 0.86 -8.65 15.49
CA THR A 142 0.26 -7.52 14.79
C THR A 142 1.15 -6.28 14.83
N VAL A 143 1.04 -5.46 13.79
CA VAL A 143 1.65 -4.12 13.74
C VAL A 143 1.20 -3.25 14.93
N GLU A 144 -0.05 -3.40 15.37
CA GLU A 144 -0.59 -2.69 16.52
C GLU A 144 0.12 -3.06 17.84
N LYS A 145 0.41 -4.36 18.04
CA LYS A 145 1.20 -4.81 19.18
C LYS A 145 2.63 -4.25 19.13
N ALA A 146 3.23 -4.21 17.93
CA ALA A 146 4.56 -3.63 17.74
C ALA A 146 4.60 -2.15 18.17
N LYS A 147 3.61 -1.34 17.79
CA LYS A 147 3.48 0.06 18.23
C LYS A 147 3.39 0.17 19.75
N LYS A 148 2.48 -0.58 20.36
CA LYS A 148 2.30 -0.61 21.83
C LYS A 148 3.60 -0.97 22.55
N MET A 149 4.35 -1.94 22.04
CA MET A 149 5.66 -2.29 22.60
C MET A 149 6.66 -1.14 22.45
N MET A 150 6.78 -0.53 21.26
CA MET A 150 7.68 0.60 21.05
C MET A 150 7.36 1.79 21.96
N ASP A 151 6.07 2.09 22.19
CA ASP A 151 5.66 3.19 23.05
C ASP A 151 5.83 2.88 24.54
N LYS A 152 5.55 1.63 24.94
CA LYS A 152 5.74 1.16 26.32
C LYS A 152 7.20 1.20 26.72
N PHE A 153 8.08 0.66 25.88
CA PHE A 153 9.51 0.56 26.17
C PHE A 153 10.30 1.80 25.75
N LYS A 154 9.65 2.82 25.16
CA LYS A 154 10.28 4.05 24.65
C LYS A 154 11.43 3.77 23.67
N ILE A 155 11.25 2.74 22.84
CA ILE A 155 12.21 2.32 21.81
C ILE A 155 11.68 2.64 20.41
N ARG A 156 12.60 2.67 19.45
CA ARG A 156 12.31 3.02 18.05
C ARG A 156 12.34 1.83 17.11
N ARG A 157 12.79 0.67 17.60
CA ARG A 157 12.99 -0.56 16.84
C ARG A 157 12.65 -1.75 17.71
N LEU A 158 12.20 -2.82 17.07
CA LEU A 158 12.00 -4.13 17.66
C LEU A 158 12.73 -5.14 16.78
N LEU A 159 13.37 -6.10 17.42
CA LEU A 159 13.95 -7.22 16.73
C LEU A 159 12.89 -8.27 16.50
N VAL A 160 12.85 -8.82 15.31
CA VAL A 160 11.80 -9.76 14.92
C VAL A 160 12.35 -11.17 14.93
N ILE A 161 11.67 -12.03 15.67
CA ILE A 161 12.03 -13.45 15.82
C ILE A 161 10.94 -14.36 15.26
N ASP A 162 11.34 -15.54 14.78
CA ASP A 162 10.39 -16.59 14.42
C ASP A 162 9.94 -17.41 15.64
N LYS A 163 9.06 -18.39 15.42
CA LYS A 163 8.59 -19.31 16.47
C LYS A 163 9.71 -20.15 17.11
N LYS A 164 10.85 -20.31 16.43
CA LYS A 164 12.04 -21.02 16.91
C LYS A 164 13.03 -20.08 17.61
N LYS A 165 12.65 -18.83 17.89
CA LYS A 165 13.49 -17.77 18.50
C LYS A 165 14.70 -17.38 17.66
N ARG A 166 14.69 -17.63 16.36
CA ARG A 166 15.74 -17.16 15.45
C ARG A 166 15.45 -15.72 15.04
N LEU A 167 16.47 -14.88 14.98
CA LEU A 167 16.36 -13.51 14.48
C LEU A 167 16.08 -13.56 12.97
N VAL A 168 14.94 -13.02 12.54
CA VAL A 168 14.48 -13.05 11.13
C VAL A 168 14.25 -11.66 10.54
N GLY A 169 14.30 -10.62 11.37
CA GLY A 169 14.18 -9.25 10.88
C GLY A 169 14.34 -8.19 11.95
N ILE A 170 14.17 -6.95 11.51
CA ILE A 170 14.03 -5.76 12.36
C ILE A 170 12.83 -4.95 11.86
N ILE A 171 12.08 -4.36 12.79
CA ILE A 171 10.99 -3.44 12.45
C ILE A 171 11.17 -2.13 13.22
N THR A 172 11.07 -1.01 12.51
CA THR A 172 11.30 0.33 13.07
C THR A 172 10.02 1.16 13.05
N ARG A 173 9.97 2.25 13.82
CA ARG A 173 8.86 3.23 13.76
C ARG A 173 8.57 3.70 12.32
N THR A 174 9.60 3.89 11.50
CA THR A 174 9.44 4.30 10.09
C THR A 174 8.72 3.24 9.26
N ASP A 175 8.99 1.96 9.51
CA ASP A 175 8.33 0.85 8.82
C ASP A 175 6.85 0.76 9.19
N LEU A 176 6.53 0.96 10.48
CA LEU A 176 5.15 1.02 10.97
C LEU A 176 4.36 2.17 10.32
N LEU A 177 4.98 3.35 10.16
CA LEU A 177 4.36 4.50 9.50
C LEU A 177 4.08 4.24 8.02
N LYS A 178 5.01 3.60 7.29
CA LYS A 178 4.79 3.21 5.89
C LYS A 178 3.61 2.25 5.75
N GLY A 179 3.47 1.31 6.68
CA GLY A 179 2.32 0.42 6.76
C GLY A 179 1.01 1.16 7.00
N GLU A 180 0.98 2.09 7.96
CA GLU A 180 -0.20 2.92 8.23
C GLU A 180 -0.63 3.76 7.03
N SER A 181 0.30 4.37 6.31
CA SER A 181 -0.05 5.16 5.12
C SER A 181 -0.71 4.30 4.06
N LYS A 182 -0.17 3.10 3.80
CA LYS A 182 -0.78 2.15 2.86
C LYS A 182 -2.15 1.69 3.33
N GLU A 183 -2.31 1.41 4.62
CA GLU A 183 -3.60 0.96 5.17
C GLU A 183 -4.66 2.08 5.15
N LYS A 184 -4.29 3.30 5.53
CA LYS A 184 -5.16 4.49 5.43
C LYS A 184 -5.58 4.79 3.99
N ILE A 185 -4.67 4.62 3.03
CA ILE A 185 -4.98 4.76 1.60
C ILE A 185 -5.96 3.66 1.17
N LYS A 186 -5.70 2.41 1.53
CA LYS A 186 -6.61 1.29 1.26
C LYS A 186 -7.99 1.52 1.88
N GLU A 187 -8.06 1.94 3.13
CA GLU A 187 -9.32 2.23 3.82
C GLU A 187 -10.10 3.33 3.10
N LYS A 188 -9.45 4.43 2.71
CA LYS A 188 -10.08 5.48 1.89
C LYS A 188 -10.58 4.98 0.54
N ILE A 189 -9.86 4.07 -0.10
CA ILE A 189 -10.28 3.45 -1.37
C ILE A 189 -11.49 2.55 -1.12
N TYR A 190 -11.44 1.66 -0.12
CA TYR A 190 -12.55 0.76 0.22
C TYR A 190 -13.81 1.52 0.60
N THR A 191 -13.72 2.60 1.38
CA THR A 191 -14.89 3.43 1.71
C THR A 191 -15.51 4.05 0.45
N LYS A 192 -14.69 4.51 -0.50
CA LYS A 192 -15.19 5.06 -1.75
C LYS A 192 -15.82 4.00 -2.66
N ILE A 193 -15.27 2.78 -2.68
CA ILE A 193 -15.86 1.64 -3.38
C ILE A 193 -17.19 1.24 -2.71
N ASP A 194 -17.27 1.18 -1.39
CA ASP A 194 -18.51 0.91 -0.67
C ASP A 194 -19.57 1.97 -0.94
N ASP A 195 -19.19 3.24 -0.96
CA ASP A 195 -20.11 4.33 -1.29
C ASP A 195 -20.55 4.26 -2.76
N MET A 196 -19.64 3.91 -3.69
CA MET A 196 -19.99 3.60 -5.08
C MET A 196 -21.03 2.48 -5.14
N LEU A 197 -20.83 1.39 -4.41
CA LEU A 197 -21.74 0.27 -4.36
C LEU A 197 -23.11 0.68 -3.78
N LYS A 198 -23.16 1.43 -2.69
CA LYS A 198 -24.44 1.96 -2.14
C LYS A 198 -25.19 2.85 -3.14
N MET A 199 -24.47 3.65 -3.92
CA MET A 199 -25.11 4.47 -4.96
C MET A 199 -25.76 3.60 -6.04
N LEU A 200 -25.09 2.53 -6.43
CA LEU A 200 -25.52 1.58 -7.45
C LEU A 200 -26.60 0.59 -6.96
N GLU A 201 -26.83 0.48 -5.65
CA GLU A 201 -27.95 -0.29 -5.08
C GLU A 201 -29.31 0.33 -5.43
N ASN A 202 -29.38 1.66 -5.57
CA ASN A 202 -30.62 2.40 -5.73
C ASN A 202 -30.90 2.83 -7.18
N GLU A 203 -29.84 3.09 -7.95
CA GLU A 203 -29.96 3.57 -9.33
C GLU A 203 -28.76 3.16 -10.19
N SER A 204 -29.01 2.94 -11.49
CA SER A 204 -27.94 2.71 -12.47
C SER A 204 -27.28 4.05 -12.84
N LEU A 205 -25.97 4.15 -12.69
CA LEU A 205 -25.23 5.41 -12.85
C LEU A 205 -24.14 5.34 -13.93
N ASP A 206 -23.84 6.49 -14.55
CA ASP A 206 -22.67 6.64 -15.42
C ASP A 206 -21.41 7.03 -14.63
N ILE A 207 -20.24 6.70 -15.19
CA ILE A 207 -18.92 6.93 -14.60
C ILE A 207 -18.71 8.39 -14.16
N SER A 208 -19.16 9.37 -14.95
CA SER A 208 -18.97 10.80 -14.64
C SER A 208 -19.75 11.22 -13.40
N THR A 209 -20.96 10.69 -13.24
CA THR A 209 -21.80 10.93 -12.06
C THR A 209 -21.17 10.33 -10.80
N ILE A 210 -20.61 9.12 -10.90
CA ILE A 210 -19.92 8.45 -9.80
C ILE A 210 -18.64 9.21 -9.41
N SER A 211 -17.81 9.56 -10.40
CA SER A 211 -16.57 10.33 -10.23
C SER A 211 -16.80 11.63 -9.46
N LYS A 212 -17.81 12.41 -9.86
CA LYS A 212 -18.17 13.67 -9.18
C LYS A 212 -18.63 13.45 -7.75
N ARG A 213 -19.52 12.49 -7.50
CA ARG A 213 -20.07 12.23 -6.16
C ARG A 213 -19.01 11.71 -5.19
N LEU A 214 -18.09 10.86 -5.65
CA LEU A 214 -17.01 10.29 -4.83
C LEU A 214 -15.75 11.16 -4.78
N ASN A 215 -15.73 12.27 -5.53
CA ASN A 215 -14.57 13.13 -5.72
C ASN A 215 -13.31 12.31 -6.06
N VAL A 216 -13.38 11.56 -7.15
CA VAL A 216 -12.28 10.73 -7.69
C VAL A 216 -12.19 10.90 -9.20
N PRO A 217 -10.99 10.73 -9.80
CA PRO A 217 -10.82 10.73 -11.25
C PRO A 217 -11.69 9.68 -11.97
N GLU A 218 -12.23 10.01 -13.15
CA GLU A 218 -13.08 9.08 -13.94
C GLU A 218 -12.35 7.78 -14.30
N ASN A 219 -11.05 7.84 -14.62
CA ASN A 219 -10.25 6.65 -14.93
C ASN A 219 -10.14 5.67 -13.75
N LEU A 220 -10.13 6.17 -12.52
CA LEU A 220 -10.10 5.32 -11.33
C LEU A 220 -11.45 4.63 -11.12
N VAL A 221 -12.56 5.31 -11.43
CA VAL A 221 -13.91 4.73 -11.42
C VAL A 221 -14.04 3.65 -12.48
N GLU A 222 -13.46 3.86 -13.68
CA GLU A 222 -13.40 2.85 -14.75
C GLU A 222 -12.61 1.61 -14.31
N GLU A 223 -11.45 1.80 -13.70
CA GLU A 223 -10.65 0.69 -13.15
C GLU A 223 -11.42 -0.09 -12.08
N TRP A 224 -12.07 0.61 -11.14
CA TRP A 224 -12.88 -0.03 -10.11
C TRP A 224 -14.08 -0.76 -10.72
N ALA A 225 -14.75 -0.17 -11.70
CA ALA A 225 -15.86 -0.79 -12.40
C ALA A 225 -15.41 -2.08 -13.10
N LYS A 226 -14.30 -2.05 -13.84
CA LYS A 226 -13.76 -3.24 -14.49
C LYS A 226 -13.47 -4.36 -13.49
N ILE A 227 -12.82 -4.05 -12.37
CA ILE A 227 -12.52 -5.04 -11.32
C ILE A 227 -13.80 -5.63 -10.72
N LEU A 228 -14.81 -4.79 -10.46
CA LEU A 228 -16.09 -5.24 -9.90
C LEU A 228 -16.91 -6.05 -10.91
N GLU A 229 -16.86 -5.71 -12.20
CA GLU A 229 -17.49 -6.46 -13.30
C GLU A 229 -16.84 -7.84 -13.46
N GLU A 230 -15.50 -7.90 -13.49
CA GLU A 230 -14.72 -9.15 -13.50
C GLU A 230 -15.01 -10.01 -12.25
N SER A 231 -15.28 -9.36 -11.11
CA SER A 231 -15.68 -10.02 -9.85
C SER A 231 -17.16 -10.42 -9.82
N GLY A 232 -17.95 -10.07 -10.84
CA GLY A 232 -19.38 -10.33 -10.93
C GLY A 232 -20.24 -9.54 -9.93
N LEU A 233 -19.69 -8.45 -9.37
CA LEU A 233 -20.40 -7.56 -8.44
C LEU A 233 -21.19 -6.48 -9.14
N ILE A 234 -20.88 -6.18 -10.40
CA ILE A 234 -21.66 -5.27 -11.23
C ILE A 234 -21.84 -5.80 -12.68
N GLU A 235 -22.76 -5.17 -13.42
CA GLU A 235 -23.00 -5.33 -14.87
C GLU A 235 -22.76 -4.03 -15.63
#